data_AF-A0A662UIT3-F1
#
_entry.id   AF-A0A662UIT3-F1
#
_cell.length_a   1.000
_cell.length_b   1.000
_cell.length_c   1.000
_cell.angle_alpha   90.00
_cell.angle_beta   90.00
_cell.angle_gamma   90.00
#
_symmetry.space_group_name_H-M   'P 1'
#
loop_
_entity.id
_entity.type
_entity.pdbx_description
1 polymer ?
#
loop_
_entity_poly.entity_id
_entity_poly.type
_entity_poly.pdbx_seq_one_letter_code
_entity_poly.pdbx_strand_id
1 'polypeptide(L)'
;MLFVKPREQVLRKTLKRSRIVVWEPFYEIRYAILRRDGYAMRSIFVDAFVSALLGEAPITTVLLARRIEERDVLSDVHLNGIIMKPLVKDPAELLQNMYSVYKTLKSGAIDLAKLSLVDREILGLTYQAVRRSRVALSILLEILEEGLGFKESVSVNVAYYRLVFYPLAVERNLSAVYDLYTGKQSSIYSKLFAIDSVKEKVLENFK
;
A
#
# COMPACT_ATOMS: atom_id res chain seq x y z
N MET A 1 -10.78 -12.68 12.51
CA MET A 1 -10.06 -11.91 11.46
C MET A 1 -10.75 -10.57 11.30
N LEU A 2 -10.05 -9.54 10.84
CA LEU A 2 -10.63 -8.21 10.67
C LEU A 2 -10.59 -7.81 9.21
N PHE A 3 -11.64 -7.19 8.71
CA PHE A 3 -11.84 -6.90 7.30
C PHE A 3 -12.18 -5.43 7.10
N VAL A 4 -11.66 -4.82 6.06
CA VAL A 4 -12.08 -3.49 5.65
C VAL A 4 -13.41 -3.61 4.91
N LYS A 5 -14.41 -2.84 5.34
CA LYS A 5 -15.76 -2.85 4.81
C LYS A 5 -15.75 -2.45 3.33
N PRO A 6 -16.14 -3.35 2.40
CA PRO A 6 -16.33 -2.98 1.01
C PRO A 6 -17.53 -2.02 0.88
N ARG A 7 -17.50 -1.11 -0.10
CA ARG A 7 -18.67 -0.27 -0.37
C ARG A 7 -19.72 -1.08 -1.13
N GLU A 8 -20.90 -1.29 -0.53
CA GLU A 8 -21.96 -2.11 -1.13
C GLU A 8 -22.38 -1.66 -2.54
N GLN A 9 -22.47 -0.34 -2.76
CA GLN A 9 -22.78 0.23 -4.08
C GLN A 9 -21.71 -0.10 -5.13
N VAL A 10 -20.46 -0.28 -4.69
CA VAL A 10 -19.33 -0.67 -5.53
C VAL A 10 -19.37 -2.16 -5.84
N LEU A 11 -19.71 -3.01 -4.86
CA LEU A 11 -19.82 -4.46 -5.06
C LEU A 11 -20.74 -4.79 -6.25
N ARG A 12 -21.90 -4.16 -6.34
CA ARG A 12 -22.88 -4.39 -7.42
C ARG A 12 -22.37 -3.97 -8.80
N LYS A 13 -21.56 -2.91 -8.88
CA LYS A 13 -21.02 -2.37 -10.14
C LYS A 13 -19.76 -3.11 -10.59
N THR A 14 -18.93 -3.49 -9.64
CA THR A 14 -17.57 -3.96 -9.89
C THR A 14 -17.49 -5.48 -9.95
N LEU A 15 -18.34 -6.23 -9.23
CA LEU A 15 -18.38 -7.69 -9.28
C LEU A 15 -19.17 -8.19 -10.49
N LYS A 16 -18.54 -8.10 -11.66
CA LYS A 16 -18.98 -8.83 -12.86
C LYS A 16 -18.56 -10.30 -12.75
N ARG A 17 -19.24 -11.20 -13.50
CA ARG A 17 -19.02 -12.67 -13.47
C ARG A 17 -17.55 -13.12 -13.69
N SER A 18 -16.71 -12.29 -14.30
CA SER A 18 -15.30 -12.60 -14.59
C SER A 18 -14.31 -12.19 -13.49
N ARG A 19 -14.76 -11.59 -12.38
CA ARG A 19 -13.90 -11.07 -11.33
C ARG A 19 -13.96 -11.91 -10.07
N ILE A 20 -12.83 -12.00 -9.39
CA ILE A 20 -12.63 -12.72 -8.13
C ILE A 20 -12.39 -11.70 -7.04
N VAL A 21 -13.01 -11.88 -5.88
CA VAL A 21 -12.70 -11.08 -4.69
C VAL A 21 -11.44 -11.63 -4.04
N VAL A 22 -10.50 -10.75 -3.75
CA VAL A 22 -9.28 -11.02 -3.02
C VAL A 22 -9.28 -10.16 -1.76
N TRP A 23 -9.01 -10.79 -0.64
CA TRP A 23 -8.81 -10.19 0.67
C TRP A 23 -7.32 -10.08 0.92
N GLU A 24 -6.76 -8.92 0.56
CA GLU A 24 -5.32 -8.63 0.62
C GLU A 24 -4.91 -8.35 2.07
N PRO A 25 -3.83 -8.97 2.60
CA PRO A 25 -3.43 -8.77 3.98
C PRO A 25 -2.71 -7.42 4.16
N PHE A 26 -3.19 -6.63 5.12
CA PHE A 26 -2.63 -5.34 5.49
C PHE A 26 -2.39 -5.30 7.00
N TYR A 27 -1.34 -4.60 7.42
CA TYR A 27 -1.21 -4.23 8.84
C TYR A 27 -1.79 -2.84 9.05
N GLU A 28 -2.76 -2.74 9.96
CA GLU A 28 -3.06 -1.47 10.61
C GLU A 28 -1.95 -1.19 11.60
N ILE A 29 -1.18 -0.12 11.39
CA ILE A 29 -0.10 0.32 12.25
C ILE A 29 -0.51 1.64 12.87
N ARG A 30 -0.63 1.65 14.20
CA ARG A 30 -0.81 2.88 14.98
C ARG A 30 0.52 3.30 15.56
N TYR A 31 0.88 4.55 15.31
CA TYR A 31 2.13 5.11 15.80
C TYR A 31 1.93 6.51 16.33
N ALA A 32 2.75 6.84 17.33
CA ALA A 32 2.79 8.16 17.92
C ALA A 32 3.82 9.01 17.17
N ILE A 33 3.44 10.25 16.88
CA ILE A 33 4.31 11.30 16.38
C ILE A 33 4.57 12.24 17.54
N LEU A 34 5.79 12.23 18.06
CA LEU A 34 6.22 13.21 19.06
C LEU A 34 6.43 14.58 18.40
N ARG A 35 5.72 15.60 18.89
CA ARG A 35 5.87 17.01 18.50
C ARG A 35 6.29 17.84 19.72
N ARG A 36 6.76 19.07 19.48
CA ARG A 36 7.14 20.00 20.56
C ARG A 36 6.01 20.24 21.56
N ASP A 37 4.75 20.19 21.10
CA ASP A 37 3.56 20.54 21.89
C ASP A 37 2.72 19.32 22.32
N GLY A 38 3.25 18.10 22.16
CA GLY A 38 2.58 16.86 22.57
C GLY A 38 2.69 15.71 21.56
N TYR A 39 1.84 14.69 21.73
CA TYR A 39 1.80 13.50 20.87
C TYR A 39 0.60 13.55 19.92
N ALA A 40 0.85 13.27 18.64
CA ALA A 40 -0.22 13.04 17.66
C ALA A 40 -0.26 11.55 17.28
N MET A 41 -1.40 10.90 17.48
CA MET A 41 -1.60 9.51 17.05
C MET A 41 -1.99 9.47 15.57
N ARG A 42 -1.36 8.57 14.83
CA ARG A 42 -1.74 8.24 13.45
C ARG A 42 -2.00 6.75 13.33
N SER A 43 -2.85 6.40 12.36
CA SER A 43 -3.10 5.03 11.94
C SER A 43 -2.97 4.95 10.42
N ILE A 44 -2.25 3.95 9.94
CA ILE A 44 -2.06 3.68 8.52
C ILE A 44 -2.27 2.19 8.28
N PHE A 45 -2.69 1.85 7.08
CA PHE A 45 -2.81 0.48 6.62
C PHE A 45 -1.75 0.25 5.56
N VAL A 46 -0.86 -0.72 5.78
CA VAL A 46 0.23 -1.02 4.84
C VAL A 46 0.09 -2.44 4.36
N ASP A 47 0.22 -2.62 3.04
CA ASP A 47 0.20 -3.93 2.38
C ASP A 47 1.31 -4.83 2.96
N ALA A 48 0.94 -6.06 3.31
CA ALA A 48 1.84 -7.04 3.92
C ALA A 48 2.18 -8.22 2.98
N PHE A 49 1.75 -8.18 1.72
CA PHE A 49 1.98 -9.25 0.74
C PHE A 49 2.85 -8.75 -0.39
N VAL A 50 2.35 -7.81 -1.19
CA VAL A 50 3.06 -7.25 -2.34
C VAL A 50 4.33 -6.54 -1.87
N SER A 51 4.26 -5.79 -0.77
CA SER A 51 5.45 -5.11 -0.23
C SER A 51 6.61 -6.06 0.12
N ALA A 52 6.34 -7.29 0.56
CA ALA A 52 7.39 -8.28 0.81
C ALA A 52 8.04 -8.77 -0.49
N LEU A 53 7.24 -8.99 -1.54
CA LEU A 53 7.72 -9.47 -2.84
C LEU A 53 8.51 -8.40 -3.59
N LEU A 54 8.19 -7.14 -3.32
CA LEU A 54 8.74 -6.01 -4.03
C LEU A 54 10.14 -5.60 -3.60
N GLY A 55 10.63 -6.03 -2.43
CA GLY A 55 12.01 -5.93 -1.90
C GLY A 55 12.85 -4.70 -2.29
N GLU A 56 13.17 -4.58 -3.57
CA GLU A 56 13.89 -3.50 -4.24
C GLU A 56 13.02 -2.28 -4.63
N ALA A 57 11.72 -2.26 -4.32
CA ALA A 57 10.79 -1.17 -4.67
C ALA A 57 10.15 -0.50 -3.43
N PRO A 58 10.96 0.13 -2.55
CA PRO A 58 10.47 0.70 -1.30
C PRO A 58 9.56 1.91 -1.51
N ILE A 59 9.70 2.67 -2.61
CA ILE A 59 8.78 3.77 -2.91
C ILE A 59 7.39 3.23 -3.22
N THR A 60 7.30 2.17 -4.03
CA THR A 60 6.03 1.53 -4.33
C THR A 60 5.34 1.03 -3.06
N THR A 61 6.10 0.49 -2.10
CA THR A 61 5.57 0.12 -0.78
C THR A 61 4.95 1.32 -0.05
N VAL A 62 5.57 2.50 -0.10
CA VAL A 62 4.95 3.73 0.45
C VAL A 62 3.63 4.04 -0.25
N LEU A 63 3.57 3.91 -1.57
CA LEU A 63 2.36 4.18 -2.37
C LEU A 63 1.25 3.14 -2.16
N LEU A 64 1.56 1.97 -1.59
CA LEU A 64 0.58 0.97 -1.18
C LEU A 64 -0.04 1.27 0.20
N ALA A 65 0.52 2.20 0.98
CA ALA A 65 -0.10 2.64 2.21
C ALA A 65 -1.48 3.27 1.95
N ARG A 66 -2.43 3.03 2.85
CA ARG A 66 -3.80 3.52 2.79
C ARG A 66 -4.18 4.17 4.11
N ARG A 67 -4.99 5.22 3.99
CA ARG A 67 -5.74 5.76 5.13
C ARG A 67 -7.16 5.19 5.07
N ILE A 68 -7.54 4.49 6.13
CA ILE A 68 -8.87 3.90 6.31
C ILE A 68 -9.36 4.36 7.68
N GLU A 69 -10.63 4.70 7.80
CA GLU A 69 -11.20 5.10 9.09
C GLU A 69 -11.43 3.84 9.94
N GLU A 70 -11.18 3.92 11.25
CA GLU A 70 -11.28 2.75 12.15
C GLU A 70 -12.66 2.10 12.13
N ARG A 71 -13.72 2.90 11.96
CA ARG A 71 -15.12 2.44 11.84
C ARG A 71 -15.39 1.61 10.59
N ASP A 72 -14.49 1.62 9.62
CA ASP A 72 -14.61 0.83 8.39
C ASP A 72 -14.03 -0.58 8.56
N VAL A 73 -13.46 -0.92 9.72
CA VAL A 73 -12.97 -2.28 10.01
C VAL A 73 -14.03 -3.09 10.73
N LEU A 74 -14.36 -4.26 10.19
CA LEU A 74 -15.39 -5.17 10.68
C LEU A 74 -14.79 -6.52 11.08
N SER A 75 -15.40 -7.20 12.05
CA SER A 75 -15.02 -8.54 12.48
C SER A 75 -15.60 -9.66 11.61
N ASP A 76 -16.61 -9.34 10.80
CA ASP A 76 -17.27 -10.27 9.88
C ASP A 76 -17.68 -9.54 8.60
N VAL A 77 -17.52 -10.20 7.46
CA VAL A 77 -17.97 -9.72 6.15
C VAL A 77 -18.50 -10.91 5.35
N HIS A 78 -19.78 -10.86 4.96
CA HIS A 78 -20.44 -11.90 4.15
C HIS A 78 -20.07 -11.88 2.66
N LEU A 79 -18.87 -11.40 2.31
CA LEU A 79 -18.39 -11.35 0.94
C LEU A 79 -17.35 -12.46 0.73
N ASN A 80 -17.77 -13.51 0.02
CA ASN A 80 -16.91 -14.61 -0.35
C ASN A 80 -15.74 -14.11 -1.20
N GLY A 81 -14.53 -14.51 -0.84
CA GLY A 81 -13.30 -14.14 -1.53
C GLY A 81 -12.11 -14.96 -1.07
N ILE A 82 -11.04 -14.92 -1.85
CA ILE A 82 -9.77 -15.58 -1.53
C ILE A 82 -9.05 -14.74 -0.49
N ILE A 83 -8.66 -15.35 0.62
CA ILE A 83 -7.89 -14.68 1.67
C ILE A 83 -6.42 -14.97 1.48
N MET A 84 -5.66 -13.94 1.15
CA MET A 84 -4.21 -14.04 0.97
C MET A 84 -3.49 -13.98 2.32
N LYS A 85 -2.40 -14.74 2.44
CA LYS A 85 -1.61 -14.78 3.68
C LYS A 85 -0.58 -13.64 3.68
N PRO A 86 -0.37 -12.94 4.80
CA PRO A 86 0.70 -11.95 4.89
C PRO A 86 2.06 -12.63 4.67
N LEU A 87 2.94 -11.97 3.92
CA LEU A 87 4.32 -12.39 3.73
C LEU A 87 5.28 -11.64 4.65
N VAL A 88 4.95 -10.39 4.98
CA VAL A 88 5.65 -9.64 6.04
C VAL A 88 5.28 -10.20 7.40
N LYS A 89 6.30 -10.61 8.16
CA LYS A 89 6.13 -11.13 9.52
C LYS A 89 6.20 -10.06 10.59
N ASP A 90 7.04 -9.03 10.40
CA ASP A 90 7.20 -7.91 11.33
C ASP A 90 6.69 -6.60 10.71
N PRO A 91 5.55 -6.05 11.18
CA PRO A 91 5.02 -4.78 10.71
C PRO A 91 5.95 -3.58 10.96
N ALA A 92 6.86 -3.68 11.94
CA ALA A 92 7.81 -2.60 12.21
C ALA A 92 8.77 -2.38 11.03
N GLU A 93 9.12 -3.44 10.30
CA GLU A 93 9.98 -3.37 9.10
C GLU A 93 9.34 -2.49 8.02
N LEU A 94 8.02 -2.59 7.82
CA LEU A 94 7.29 -1.76 6.86
C LEU A 94 7.42 -0.28 7.19
N LEU A 95 7.23 0.08 8.47
CA LEU A 95 7.30 1.48 8.91
C LEU A 95 8.73 2.02 8.81
N GLN A 96 9.74 1.22 9.18
CA GLN A 96 11.14 1.58 9.04
C GLN A 96 11.54 1.79 7.57
N ASN A 97 11.08 0.93 6.66
CA ASN A 97 11.31 1.07 5.23
C ASN A 97 10.73 2.39 4.70
N MET A 98 9.49 2.72 5.07
CA MET A 98 8.86 3.98 4.65
C MET A 98 9.60 5.21 5.24
N TYR A 99 10.10 5.12 6.48
CA TYR A 99 10.89 6.18 7.09
C TYR A 99 12.29 6.33 6.46
N SER A 100 12.89 5.23 6.01
CA SER A 100 14.13 5.25 5.23
C SER A 100 13.95 6.00 3.90
N VAL A 101 12.87 5.71 3.18
CA VAL A 101 12.50 6.44 1.95
C VAL A 101 12.35 7.93 2.22
N TYR A 102 11.69 8.30 3.32
CA TYR A 102 11.58 9.69 3.74
C TYR A 102 12.95 10.37 3.91
N LYS A 103 13.85 9.74 4.67
CA LYS A 103 15.20 10.30 4.89
C LYS A 103 15.96 10.50 3.58
N THR A 104 15.90 9.53 2.67
CA THR A 104 16.58 9.63 1.37
C THR A 104 16.01 10.73 0.49
N LEU A 105 14.68 10.90 0.48
CA LEU A 105 14.02 12.00 -0.22
C LEU A 105 14.44 13.35 0.37
N LYS A 106 14.42 13.48 1.70
CA LYS A 106 14.68 14.73 2.39
C LYS A 106 16.11 15.22 2.20
N SER A 107 17.07 14.31 2.21
CA SER A 107 18.47 14.64 1.95
C SER A 107 18.76 15.01 0.49
N GLY A 108 17.77 14.92 -0.41
CA GLY A 108 17.95 15.10 -1.84
C GLY A 108 18.83 14.03 -2.50
N ALA A 109 19.08 12.92 -1.79
CA ALA A 109 20.01 11.88 -2.23
C ALA A 109 19.36 10.77 -3.06
N ILE A 110 18.08 10.90 -3.42
CA ILE A 110 17.47 9.99 -4.40
C ILE A 110 18.13 10.19 -5.75
N ASP A 111 19.04 9.28 -6.05
CA ASP A 111 19.53 9.05 -7.38
C ASP A 111 18.44 8.31 -8.17
N LEU A 112 17.81 9.01 -9.10
CA LEU A 112 16.79 8.45 -9.98
C LEU A 112 17.31 7.24 -10.78
N ALA A 113 18.62 7.18 -11.03
CA ALA A 113 19.27 6.05 -11.69
C ALA A 113 19.45 4.83 -10.78
N LYS A 114 19.21 4.96 -9.47
CA LYS A 114 19.24 3.86 -8.48
C LYS A 114 17.86 3.37 -8.06
N LEU A 115 16.78 4.02 -8.51
CA LEU A 115 15.42 3.48 -8.33
C LEU A 115 15.28 2.16 -9.09
N SER A 116 14.64 1.17 -8.49
CA SER A 116 14.30 -0.07 -9.20
C SER A 116 13.39 0.21 -10.40
N LEU A 117 13.38 -0.71 -11.36
CA LEU A 117 12.54 -0.59 -12.54
C LEU A 117 11.05 -0.47 -12.17
N VAL A 118 10.62 -1.21 -11.14
CA VAL A 118 9.24 -1.18 -10.62
C VAL A 118 8.90 0.21 -10.09
N ASP A 119 9.74 0.80 -9.24
CA ASP A 119 9.50 2.15 -8.71
C ASP A 119 9.42 3.18 -9.84
N ARG A 120 10.30 3.08 -10.84
CA ARG A 120 10.23 3.99 -12.01
C ARG A 120 8.94 3.81 -12.79
N GLU A 121 8.49 2.59 -13.02
CA GLU A 121 7.28 2.33 -13.79
C GLU A 121 6.00 2.77 -13.07
N ILE A 122 5.93 2.52 -11.75
CA ILE A 122 4.82 2.94 -10.91
C ILE A 122 4.75 4.47 -10.85
N LEU A 123 5.88 5.15 -10.69
CA LEU A 123 5.98 6.61 -10.71
C LEU A 123 5.85 7.21 -12.13
N GLY A 124 5.81 6.39 -13.19
CA GLY A 124 5.71 6.87 -14.58
C GLY A 124 6.99 7.52 -15.12
N LEU A 125 8.14 7.15 -14.59
CA LEU A 125 9.46 7.74 -14.86
C LEU A 125 10.28 6.98 -15.92
N THR A 126 9.83 5.80 -16.37
CA THR A 126 10.57 4.95 -17.32
C THR A 126 10.85 5.64 -18.66
N TYR A 127 9.99 6.56 -19.10
CA TYR A 127 10.04 7.16 -20.44
C TYR A 127 10.07 8.69 -20.45
N GLN A 128 10.31 9.35 -19.30
CA GLN A 128 10.04 10.80 -19.15
C GLN A 128 11.22 11.61 -18.60
N ALA A 129 11.26 12.89 -18.98
CA ALA A 129 12.30 13.85 -18.63
C ALA A 129 12.42 14.14 -17.13
N VAL A 130 13.64 14.42 -16.66
CA VAL A 130 14.09 14.73 -15.28
C VAL A 130 13.12 15.62 -14.47
N ARG A 131 12.43 16.57 -15.13
CA ARG A 131 11.49 17.51 -14.49
C ARG A 131 10.26 16.82 -13.89
N ARG A 132 9.71 15.78 -14.54
CA ARG A 132 8.54 15.05 -14.02
C ARG A 132 8.89 14.16 -12.83
N SER A 133 10.12 13.65 -12.80
CA SER A 133 10.66 12.90 -11.66
C SER A 133 10.72 13.75 -10.39
N ARG A 134 11.18 15.00 -10.49
CA ARG A 134 11.20 15.91 -9.33
C ARG A 134 9.81 16.17 -8.75
N VAL A 135 8.80 16.32 -9.60
CA VAL A 135 7.41 16.50 -9.17
C VAL A 135 6.90 15.26 -8.46
N ALA A 136 7.10 14.07 -9.04
CA ALA A 136 6.67 12.81 -8.42
C ALA A 136 7.33 12.59 -7.05
N LEU A 137 8.63 12.85 -6.92
CA LEU A 137 9.34 12.75 -5.65
C LEU A 137 8.89 13.80 -4.63
N SER A 138 8.55 15.02 -5.08
CA SER A 138 8.00 16.06 -4.20
C SER A 138 6.63 15.66 -3.66
N ILE A 139 5.75 15.09 -4.50
CA ILE A 139 4.45 14.57 -4.08
C ILE A 139 4.64 13.44 -3.06
N LEU A 140 5.59 12.53 -3.31
CA LEU A 140 5.90 11.45 -2.38
C LEU A 140 6.39 11.97 -1.03
N LEU A 141 7.28 12.97 -1.03
CA LEU A 141 7.75 13.62 0.20
C LEU A 141 6.59 14.29 0.95
N GLU A 142 5.69 14.97 0.25
CA GLU A 142 4.49 15.57 0.84
C GLU A 142 3.55 14.51 1.46
N ILE A 143 3.34 13.37 0.79
CA ILE A 143 2.57 12.24 1.35
C ILE A 143 3.20 11.76 2.65
N LEU A 144 4.52 11.60 2.69
CA LEU A 144 5.25 11.14 3.87
C LEU A 144 5.22 12.17 5.01
N GLU A 145 5.45 13.46 4.70
CA GLU A 145 5.52 14.53 5.70
C GLU A 145 4.15 14.96 6.24
N GLU A 146 3.18 15.20 5.36
CA GLU A 146 1.88 15.75 5.72
C GLU A 146 0.81 14.67 5.86
N GLY A 147 0.85 13.65 5.00
CA GLY A 147 -0.06 12.51 5.08
C GLY A 147 0.26 11.59 6.24
N LEU A 148 1.50 11.10 6.32
CA LEU A 148 1.96 10.15 7.34
C LEU A 148 2.63 10.82 8.54
N GLY A 149 3.04 12.08 8.42
CA GLY A 149 3.59 12.82 9.55
C GLY A 149 5.06 12.51 9.88
N PHE A 150 5.82 11.93 8.94
CA PHE A 150 7.26 11.73 9.12
C PHE A 150 7.99 13.07 9.05
N LYS A 151 8.73 13.44 10.10
CA LYS A 151 9.56 14.65 10.16
C LYS A 151 10.85 14.33 10.91
N GLU A 152 11.97 14.97 10.56
CA GLU A 152 13.30 14.71 11.16
C GLU A 152 13.33 14.84 12.70
N SER A 153 12.46 15.68 13.26
CA SER A 153 12.35 15.92 14.71
C SER A 153 11.43 14.94 15.46
N VAL A 154 10.93 13.89 14.77
CA VAL A 154 9.91 12.99 15.28
C VAL A 154 10.47 11.58 15.46
N SER A 155 10.39 11.03 16.67
CA SER A 155 10.53 9.57 16.88
C SER A 155 9.23 8.88 16.51
N VAL A 156 9.27 7.97 15.53
CA VAL A 156 8.11 7.14 15.16
C VAL A 156 8.15 5.86 15.99
N ASN A 157 7.27 5.74 16.97
CA ASN A 157 7.14 4.55 17.80
C ASN A 157 5.84 3.82 17.46
N VAL A 158 5.95 2.54 17.10
CA VAL A 158 4.79 1.66 16.89
C VAL A 158 4.15 1.44 18.26
N ALA A 159 2.94 1.96 18.44
CA ALA A 159 2.16 1.76 19.65
C ALA A 159 1.36 0.46 19.58
N TYR A 160 0.90 0.11 18.39
CA TYR A 160 0.04 -1.05 18.17
C TYR A 160 0.03 -1.44 16.70
N TYR A 161 -0.10 -2.74 16.43
CA TYR A 161 -0.43 -3.23 15.09
C TYR A 161 -1.47 -4.33 15.16
N ARG A 162 -2.27 -4.46 14.09
CA ARG A 162 -3.14 -5.63 13.87
C ARG A 162 -3.27 -5.94 12.39
N LEU A 163 -3.42 -7.24 12.08
CA LEU A 163 -3.69 -7.69 10.72
C LEU A 163 -5.16 -7.43 10.36
N VAL A 164 -5.38 -6.81 9.20
CA VAL A 164 -6.68 -6.62 8.58
C VAL A 164 -6.63 -7.07 7.12
N PHE A 165 -7.79 -7.30 6.52
CA PHE A 165 -7.90 -7.74 5.13
C PHE A 165 -8.63 -6.70 4.28
N TYR A 166 -7.94 -6.22 3.25
CA TYR A 166 -8.41 -5.17 2.35
C TYR A 166 -9.10 -5.79 1.11
N PRO A 167 -10.32 -5.35 0.74
CA PRO A 167 -11.06 -5.97 -0.35
C PRO A 167 -10.64 -5.43 -1.72
N LEU A 168 -10.16 -6.33 -2.57
CA LEU A 168 -9.88 -6.09 -3.98
C LEU A 168 -10.78 -6.97 -4.85
N ALA A 169 -11.17 -6.49 -6.02
CA ALA A 169 -11.77 -7.30 -7.08
C ALA A 169 -10.81 -7.37 -8.26
N VAL A 170 -10.45 -8.58 -8.65
CA VAL A 170 -9.38 -8.86 -9.59
C VAL A 170 -9.95 -9.60 -10.79
N GLU A 171 -9.57 -9.22 -12.01
CA GLU A 171 -9.92 -10.01 -13.20
C GLU A 171 -9.18 -11.35 -13.19
N ARG A 172 -9.80 -12.43 -13.69
CA ARG A 172 -9.21 -13.79 -13.64
C ARG A 172 -7.80 -13.89 -14.26
N ASN A 173 -7.52 -13.09 -15.28
CA ASN A 173 -6.23 -12.99 -15.97
C ASN A 173 -5.29 -11.96 -15.33
N LEU A 174 -5.67 -11.36 -14.20
CA LEU A 174 -4.95 -10.33 -13.46
C LEU A 174 -4.71 -9.02 -14.22
N SER A 175 -5.42 -8.76 -15.33
CA SER A 175 -5.22 -7.53 -16.14
C SER A 175 -5.72 -6.25 -15.48
N ALA A 176 -6.67 -6.35 -14.57
CA ALA A 176 -7.19 -5.20 -13.85
C ALA A 176 -7.53 -5.57 -12.40
N VAL A 177 -7.18 -4.66 -11.50
CA VAL A 177 -7.50 -4.72 -10.08
C VAL A 177 -8.36 -3.51 -9.72
N TYR A 178 -9.44 -3.76 -9.00
CA TYR A 178 -10.38 -2.76 -8.52
C TYR A 178 -10.38 -2.75 -7.00
N ASP A 179 -10.24 -1.55 -6.45
CA ASP A 179 -10.35 -1.32 -5.02
C ASP A 179 -11.83 -1.26 -4.65
N LEU A 180 -12.29 -2.20 -3.82
CA LEU A 180 -13.71 -2.29 -3.42
C LEU A 180 -14.06 -1.32 -2.28
N TYR A 181 -13.06 -0.74 -1.62
CA TYR A 181 -13.25 0.31 -0.63
C TYR A 181 -13.43 1.68 -1.29
N THR A 182 -12.65 2.03 -2.32
CA THR A 182 -12.82 3.30 -3.05
C THR A 182 -13.77 3.22 -4.24
N GLY A 183 -13.95 2.02 -4.80
CA GLY A 183 -14.75 1.77 -5.99
C GLY A 183 -14.13 2.19 -7.31
N LYS A 184 -12.81 2.33 -7.33
CA LYS A 184 -12.05 2.71 -8.52
C LYS A 184 -11.14 1.57 -8.95
N GLN A 185 -10.79 1.55 -10.23
CA GLN A 185 -9.68 0.72 -10.68
C GLN A 185 -8.38 1.22 -10.02
N SER A 186 -7.62 0.31 -9.44
CA SER A 186 -6.29 0.62 -8.91
C SER A 186 -5.26 0.42 -10.02
N SER A 187 -4.76 1.53 -10.56
CA SER A 187 -3.69 1.50 -11.57
C SER A 187 -2.39 0.91 -11.00
N ILE A 188 -2.11 1.15 -9.72
CA ILE A 188 -0.93 0.61 -9.04
C ILE A 188 -1.05 -0.91 -8.95
N TYR A 189 -2.11 -1.45 -8.34
CA TYR A 189 -2.26 -2.91 -8.23
C TYR A 189 -2.36 -3.60 -9.59
N SER A 190 -3.02 -2.97 -10.59
CA SER A 190 -3.09 -3.55 -11.94
C SER A 190 -1.69 -3.70 -12.57
N LYS A 191 -0.77 -2.76 -12.33
CA LYS A 191 0.62 -2.88 -12.76
C LYS A 191 1.38 -3.91 -11.93
N LEU A 192 1.22 -3.90 -10.60
CA LEU A 192 1.98 -4.79 -9.71
C LEU A 192 1.60 -6.26 -9.91
N PHE A 193 0.32 -6.56 -10.12
CA PHE A 193 -0.14 -7.93 -10.38
C PHE A 193 0.28 -8.45 -11.76
N ALA A 194 0.74 -7.56 -12.65
CA ALA A 194 1.33 -7.95 -13.93
C ALA A 194 2.83 -8.29 -13.83
N ILE A 195 3.50 -7.95 -12.72
CA ILE A 195 4.89 -8.35 -12.47
C ILE A 195 4.92 -9.86 -12.22
N ASP A 196 5.75 -10.60 -12.95
CA ASP A 196 5.75 -12.08 -12.94
C ASP A 196 5.85 -12.68 -11.53
N SER A 197 6.76 -12.18 -10.68
CA SER A 197 6.92 -12.68 -9.31
C SER A 197 5.68 -12.48 -8.43
N VAL A 198 5.00 -11.35 -8.57
CA VAL A 198 3.74 -11.06 -7.86
C VAL A 198 2.61 -11.91 -8.44
N LYS A 199 2.51 -11.97 -9.76
CA LYS A 199 1.51 -12.72 -10.51
C LYS A 199 1.52 -14.20 -10.13
N GLU A 200 2.70 -14.82 -10.15
CA GLU A 200 2.89 -16.22 -9.75
C GLU A 200 2.38 -16.45 -8.33
N LYS A 201 2.77 -15.59 -7.38
CA LYS A 201 2.38 -15.71 -5.98
C LYS A 201 0.89 -15.48 -5.73
N VAL A 202 0.26 -14.55 -6.46
CA VAL A 202 -1.19 -14.34 -6.42
C VAL A 202 -1.92 -15.58 -6.95
N LEU A 203 -1.49 -16.13 -8.09
CA LEU A 203 -2.10 -17.31 -8.69
C LEU A 203 -1.96 -18.58 -7.84
N GLU A 204 -0.87 -18.72 -7.07
CA GLU A 204 -0.74 -19.79 -6.08
C GLU A 204 -1.83 -19.75 -5.00
N ASN A 205 -2.28 -18.55 -4.60
CA ASN A 205 -3.37 -18.39 -3.62
C ASN A 205 -4.75 -18.66 -4.23
N PHE A 206 -4.87 -18.77 -5.57
CA PHE A 206 -6.13 -19.01 -6.26
C PHE A 206 -6.45 -20.49 -6.45
N LYS A 207 -5.49 -21.38 -6.17
CA LYS A 207 -5.63 -22.84 -6.25
C LYS A 207 -6.09 -23.40 -4.91
#